data_AF-A0A918AS46-F1
#
_entry.id   AF-A0A918AS46-F1
#
_cell.length_a   1.000
_cell.length_b   1.000
_cell.length_c   1.000
_cell.angle_alpha   90.00
_cell.angle_beta   90.00
_cell.angle_gamma   90.00
#
_symmetry.space_group_name_H-M   'P 1'
#
loop_
_entity.id
_entity.type
_entity.pdbx_description
1 polymer ?
#
loop_
_entity_poly.entity_id
_entity_poly.type
_entity_poly.pdbx_seq_one_letter_code
_entity_poly.pdbx_strand_id
1 'polypeptide(L)'
;MNGRRRALPRGARTPGLVGISVAPIPRREDEQARRDGVPARAHRRTLLGYLLVPRPKDMVKGLLMPVTFALGVLAGGTPGPEAVLRAAVVWAALELLIYPARYQWNDVRGFVADQHHPGEKDRGRLPGPLARARRHVTASCAVALARLAAVACLALSLPHLRLGGVLAAVTAAVFGVAIAYEALRSGGTGRTGRVPPPLGPRLIALWVVVGAGYVVRGMAGLAMAVDLGGRPVLAVAAVVALWAFGIAFVTSRWALEATAFARVERGRLIWGARAEQAREHLLGLVRWLPSRTAERDPASWAALRGRTPLTAPWNLALVLAGAAAGLTGRLLTGPAPVAHALGTAVVGGTATAIAAAVPRGRVVVVLAGAAVQFGALVVAGGPRPLSAVLPWLAVMAAYLVFSSRRRNTIGLPGRRVRTAGAAVLAPVARAVVGRDTWTALRAEERGGPR
;
A
#
# COMPACT_ATOMS: atom_id res chain seq x y z
N MET A 1 52.13 43.25 -25.06
CA MET A 1 50.73 42.79 -25.23
C MET A 1 50.32 41.99 -24.00
N ASN A 2 49.57 42.62 -23.09
CA ASN A 2 49.19 42.05 -21.79
C ASN A 2 47.88 41.24 -21.89
N GLY A 3 47.97 39.92 -21.76
CA GLY A 3 46.82 39.01 -21.74
C GLY A 3 46.18 38.89 -20.35
N ARG A 4 45.16 39.70 -20.07
CA ARG A 4 44.31 39.56 -18.87
C ARG A 4 43.36 38.36 -19.03
N ARG A 5 43.60 37.28 -18.28
CA ARG A 5 42.64 36.19 -18.08
C ARG A 5 41.49 36.67 -17.19
N ARG A 6 40.27 36.73 -17.75
CA ARG A 6 39.03 36.94 -16.97
C ARG A 6 38.75 35.71 -16.10
N ALA A 7 38.74 35.90 -14.79
CA ALA A 7 38.23 34.92 -13.85
C ALA A 7 36.69 34.86 -13.96
N LEU A 8 36.15 33.66 -14.16
CA LEU A 8 34.71 33.41 -14.11
C LEU A 8 34.22 33.46 -12.65
N PRO A 9 33.03 34.03 -12.39
CA PRO A 9 32.47 34.12 -11.05
C PRO A 9 32.13 32.73 -10.51
N ARG A 10 32.53 32.46 -9.25
CA ARG A 10 32.11 31.30 -8.47
C ARG A 10 30.59 31.35 -8.30
N GLY A 11 29.89 30.53 -9.08
CA GLY A 11 28.44 30.36 -8.98
C GLY A 11 28.01 29.92 -7.58
N ALA A 12 26.95 30.56 -7.09
CA ALA A 12 26.31 30.29 -5.81
C ALA A 12 25.95 28.80 -5.68
N ARG A 13 26.45 28.16 -4.62
CA ARG A 13 26.07 26.80 -4.24
C ARG A 13 24.62 26.83 -3.76
N THR A 14 23.72 26.23 -4.54
CA THR A 14 22.37 25.88 -4.08
C THR A 14 22.48 24.81 -2.99
N PRO A 15 22.03 25.06 -1.74
CA PRO A 15 21.98 24.01 -0.73
C PRO A 15 20.78 23.10 -1.03
N GLY A 16 21.01 21.80 -1.28
CA GLY A 16 19.89 20.84 -1.19
C GLY A 16 19.98 19.52 -1.93
N LEU A 17 20.85 19.33 -2.91
CA LEU A 17 20.95 18.04 -3.63
C LEU A 17 22.28 17.37 -3.33
N VAL A 18 22.28 16.56 -2.26
CA VAL A 18 23.40 15.69 -1.86
C VAL A 18 23.73 14.77 -3.04
N GLY A 19 25.02 14.74 -3.42
CA GLY A 19 25.53 13.99 -4.56
C GLY A 19 25.17 12.50 -4.49
N ILE A 20 24.33 12.07 -5.43
CA ILE A 20 23.98 10.67 -5.64
C ILE A 20 25.04 10.11 -6.59
N SER A 21 25.89 9.21 -6.07
CA SER A 21 26.85 8.48 -6.91
C SER A 21 26.11 7.39 -7.66
N VAL A 22 26.22 7.41 -8.98
CA VAL A 22 25.69 6.37 -9.88
C VAL A 22 26.88 5.54 -10.32
N ALA A 23 27.01 4.32 -9.79
CA ALA A 23 28.01 3.36 -10.25
C ALA A 23 27.33 2.34 -11.17
N PRO A 24 27.94 1.94 -12.29
CA PRO A 24 27.47 0.79 -13.06
C PRO A 24 27.50 -0.45 -12.17
N ILE A 25 26.40 -1.22 -12.17
CA ILE A 25 26.30 -2.47 -11.41
C ILE A 25 27.31 -3.47 -12.01
N PRO A 26 28.34 -3.93 -11.28
CA PRO A 26 29.20 -4.98 -11.77
C PRO A 26 28.41 -6.29 -11.87
N ARG A 27 28.57 -7.00 -12.98
CA ARG A 27 27.94 -8.30 -13.31
C ARG A 27 28.30 -9.47 -12.37
N ARG A 28 28.94 -9.23 -11.22
CA ARG A 28 29.68 -10.22 -10.40
C ARG A 28 29.02 -10.65 -9.07
N GLU A 29 27.89 -10.08 -8.65
CA GLU A 29 27.30 -10.43 -7.34
C GLU A 29 26.80 -11.89 -7.24
N ASP A 30 26.45 -12.53 -8.37
CA ASP A 30 26.09 -13.96 -8.40
C ASP A 30 27.29 -14.90 -8.14
N GLU A 31 28.53 -14.45 -8.39
CA GLU A 31 29.74 -15.24 -8.07
C GLU A 31 30.13 -15.11 -6.59
N GLN A 32 29.89 -13.95 -5.98
CA GLN A 32 30.22 -13.71 -4.57
C GLN A 32 29.25 -14.46 -3.64
N ALA A 33 27.95 -14.44 -3.95
CA ALA A 33 26.94 -15.21 -3.20
C ALA A 33 27.13 -16.74 -3.31
N ARG A 34 27.78 -17.22 -4.39
CA ARG A 34 28.21 -18.62 -4.53
C ARG A 34 29.41 -18.96 -3.65
N ARG A 35 30.29 -17.99 -3.34
CA ARG A 35 31.49 -18.21 -2.50
C ARG A 35 31.17 -18.32 -1.01
N ASP A 36 30.11 -17.66 -0.54
CA ASP A 36 29.77 -17.62 0.90
C ASP A 36 28.97 -18.83 1.41
N GLY A 37 28.71 -19.84 0.56
CA GLY A 37 28.19 -21.15 1.00
C GLY A 37 26.81 -21.16 1.66
N VAL A 38 26.09 -20.04 1.75
CA VAL A 38 24.75 -19.98 2.35
C VAL A 38 23.71 -20.46 1.33
N PRO A 39 23.11 -21.67 1.48
CA PRO A 39 22.11 -22.15 0.55
C PRO A 39 20.76 -21.53 0.93
N ALA A 40 20.56 -20.25 0.64
CA ALA A 40 19.23 -19.67 0.66
C ALA A 40 18.46 -20.18 -0.57
N ARG A 41 17.95 -21.41 -0.51
CA ARG A 41 16.90 -21.89 -1.43
C ARG A 41 15.62 -21.11 -1.13
N ALA A 42 15.58 -19.85 -1.57
CA ALA A 42 14.35 -19.08 -1.65
C ALA A 42 13.39 -19.88 -2.54
N HIS A 43 12.39 -20.50 -1.91
CA HIS A 43 11.43 -21.36 -2.58
C HIS A 43 10.73 -20.53 -3.67
N ARG A 44 11.03 -20.84 -4.93
CA ARG A 44 10.33 -20.24 -6.07
C ARG A 44 8.88 -20.68 -5.99
N ARG A 45 7.98 -19.70 -6.04
CA ARG A 45 6.54 -19.94 -5.99
C ARG A 45 6.12 -20.78 -7.19
N THR A 46 5.30 -21.80 -6.95
CA THR A 46 4.73 -22.61 -8.03
C THR A 46 3.66 -21.82 -8.80
N LEU A 47 3.44 -22.17 -10.07
CA LEU A 47 2.38 -21.57 -10.88
C LEU A 47 1.01 -21.79 -10.23
N LEU A 48 0.72 -22.99 -9.72
CA LEU A 48 -0.54 -23.29 -9.04
C LEU A 48 -0.75 -22.39 -7.81
N GLY A 49 0.27 -22.28 -6.95
CA GLY A 49 0.20 -21.40 -5.79
C GLY A 49 -0.02 -19.93 -6.18
N TYR A 50 0.56 -19.49 -7.30
CA TYR A 50 0.31 -18.16 -7.86
C TYR A 50 -1.14 -18.01 -8.36
N LEU A 51 -1.65 -18.96 -9.16
CA LEU A 51 -2.99 -18.89 -9.75
C LEU A 51 -4.10 -18.87 -8.70
N LEU A 52 -3.90 -19.51 -7.54
CA LEU A 52 -4.84 -19.48 -6.43
C LEU A 52 -4.82 -18.13 -5.70
N VAL A 53 -3.63 -17.61 -5.35
CA VAL A 53 -3.49 -16.39 -4.53
C VAL A 53 -2.43 -15.46 -5.14
N PRO A 54 -2.67 -14.72 -6.22
CA PRO A 54 -1.60 -14.07 -6.99
C PRO A 54 -0.71 -13.13 -6.16
N ARG A 55 -1.25 -12.42 -5.16
CA ARG A 55 -0.47 -11.46 -4.34
C ARG A 55 -0.79 -11.55 -2.84
N PRO A 56 -0.25 -12.53 -2.09
CA PRO A 56 -0.58 -12.71 -0.68
C PRO A 56 -0.19 -11.50 0.19
N LYS A 57 0.93 -10.84 -0.14
CA LYS A 57 1.41 -9.60 0.53
C LYS A 57 0.47 -8.39 0.35
N ASP A 58 -0.52 -8.49 -0.54
CA ASP A 58 -1.51 -7.45 -0.78
C ASP A 58 -2.86 -7.74 -0.09
N MET A 59 -3.07 -8.93 0.49
CA MET A 59 -4.33 -9.30 1.15
C MET A 59 -4.72 -8.37 2.31
N VAL A 60 -3.74 -7.78 2.98
CA VAL A 60 -4.00 -6.79 4.04
C VAL A 60 -4.82 -5.59 3.55
N LYS A 61 -4.76 -5.26 2.26
CA LYS A 61 -5.58 -4.20 1.65
C LYS A 61 -7.07 -4.54 1.65
N GLY A 62 -7.40 -5.84 1.65
CA GLY A 62 -8.76 -6.32 1.75
C GLY A 62 -9.43 -6.02 3.09
N LEU A 63 -8.68 -5.56 4.10
CA LEU A 63 -9.25 -5.06 5.35
C LEU A 63 -9.89 -3.67 5.19
N LEU A 64 -9.62 -2.93 4.10
CA LEU A 64 -10.11 -1.56 3.98
C LEU A 64 -11.64 -1.51 3.89
N MET A 65 -12.26 -2.39 3.12
CA MET A 65 -13.72 -2.47 3.00
C MET A 65 -14.42 -2.81 4.34
N PRO A 66 -14.04 -3.87 5.08
CA PRO A 66 -14.69 -4.16 6.36
C PRO A 66 -14.41 -3.08 7.41
N VAL A 67 -13.23 -2.45 7.40
CA VAL A 67 -12.93 -1.33 8.30
C VAL A 67 -13.84 -0.14 8.00
N THR A 68 -14.00 0.28 6.75
CA THR A 68 -14.86 1.43 6.44
C THR A 68 -16.35 1.13 6.62
N PHE A 69 -16.76 -0.12 6.39
CA PHE A 69 -18.11 -0.59 6.78
C PHE A 69 -18.32 -0.44 8.29
N ALA A 70 -17.41 -0.97 9.11
CA ALA A 70 -17.49 -0.88 10.57
C ALA A 70 -17.48 0.56 11.07
N LEU A 71 -16.66 1.44 10.48
CA LEU A 71 -16.66 2.87 10.80
C LEU A 71 -18.03 3.53 10.51
N GLY A 72 -18.67 3.18 9.39
CA GLY A 72 -20.01 3.67 9.06
C GLY A 72 -21.07 3.20 10.07
N VAL A 73 -21.02 1.92 10.47
CA VAL A 73 -21.91 1.35 11.49
C VAL A 73 -21.73 2.05 12.84
N LEU A 74 -20.49 2.14 13.33
CA LEU A 74 -20.17 2.77 14.62
C LEU A 74 -20.55 4.27 14.66
N ALA A 75 -20.57 4.94 13.52
CA ALA A 75 -20.95 6.34 13.42
C ALA A 75 -22.47 6.58 13.42
N GLY A 76 -23.30 5.55 13.27
CA GLY A 76 -24.76 5.72 13.18
C GLY A 76 -25.46 4.79 12.20
N GLY A 77 -24.73 4.06 11.35
CA GLY A 77 -25.32 3.08 10.47
C GLY A 77 -25.96 1.93 11.24
N THR A 78 -27.19 1.57 10.87
CA THR A 78 -27.94 0.43 11.44
C THR A 78 -28.25 -0.59 10.34
N PRO A 79 -27.22 -1.24 9.74
CA PRO A 79 -27.47 -2.18 8.66
C PRO A 79 -28.25 -3.39 9.19
N GLY A 80 -29.32 -3.75 8.49
CA GLY A 80 -30.03 -5.00 8.76
C GLY A 80 -29.17 -6.24 8.42
N PRO A 81 -29.58 -7.44 8.84
CA PRO A 81 -28.84 -8.69 8.57
C PRO A 81 -28.55 -8.92 7.09
N GLU A 82 -29.51 -8.59 6.22
CA GLU A 82 -29.35 -8.68 4.77
C GLU A 82 -28.24 -7.76 4.24
N ALA A 83 -28.13 -6.53 4.76
CA ALA A 83 -27.08 -5.59 4.37
C ALA A 83 -25.69 -6.06 4.81
N VAL A 84 -25.59 -6.69 6.00
CA VAL A 84 -24.35 -7.32 6.48
C VAL A 84 -23.95 -8.48 5.58
N LEU A 85 -24.89 -9.36 5.23
CA LEU A 85 -24.64 -10.48 4.31
C LEU A 85 -24.22 -9.96 2.93
N ARG A 86 -24.93 -8.96 2.39
CA ARG A 86 -24.59 -8.30 1.12
C ARG A 86 -23.18 -7.71 1.15
N ALA A 87 -22.81 -7.01 2.22
CA ALA A 87 -21.47 -6.46 2.39
C ALA A 87 -20.40 -7.56 2.43
N ALA A 88 -20.67 -8.67 3.13
CA ALA A 88 -19.76 -9.81 3.20
C ALA A 88 -19.56 -10.48 1.82
N VAL A 89 -20.64 -10.69 1.05
CA VAL A 89 -20.56 -11.26 -0.31
C VAL A 89 -19.81 -10.33 -1.25
N VAL A 90 -20.11 -9.03 -1.23
CA VAL A 90 -19.39 -8.04 -2.06
C VAL A 90 -17.92 -7.96 -1.67
N TRP A 91 -17.59 -8.02 -0.38
CA TRP A 91 -16.21 -8.06 0.09
C TRP A 91 -15.46 -9.30 -0.42
N ALA A 92 -16.08 -10.48 -0.31
CA ALA A 92 -15.51 -11.72 -0.82
C ALA A 92 -15.29 -11.65 -2.34
N ALA A 93 -16.29 -11.21 -3.11
CA ALA A 93 -16.16 -11.04 -4.56
C ALA A 93 -15.05 -10.04 -4.93
N LEU A 94 -14.99 -8.90 -4.22
CA LEU A 94 -13.99 -7.86 -4.46
C LEU A 94 -12.56 -8.37 -4.22
N GLU A 95 -12.30 -9.03 -3.09
CA GLU A 95 -10.94 -9.38 -2.67
C GLU A 95 -10.48 -10.77 -3.13
N LEU A 96 -11.39 -11.71 -3.41
CA LEU A 96 -11.05 -13.08 -3.83
C LEU A 96 -11.20 -13.29 -5.35
N LEU A 97 -12.01 -12.48 -6.04
CA LEU A 97 -12.25 -12.61 -7.48
C LEU A 97 -11.74 -11.41 -8.26
N ILE A 98 -12.29 -10.20 -8.01
CA ILE A 98 -12.04 -9.02 -8.84
C ILE A 98 -10.59 -8.55 -8.72
N TYR A 99 -10.09 -8.31 -7.50
CA TYR A 99 -8.71 -7.85 -7.31
C TYR A 99 -7.66 -8.88 -7.75
N PRO A 100 -7.81 -10.18 -7.45
CA PRO A 100 -6.93 -11.21 -8.00
C PRO A 100 -6.89 -11.21 -9.52
N ALA A 101 -8.03 -11.12 -10.22
CA ALA A 101 -8.07 -11.01 -11.68
C ALA A 101 -7.31 -9.76 -12.17
N ARG A 102 -7.53 -8.60 -11.52
CA ARG A 102 -6.79 -7.36 -11.82
C ARG A 102 -5.28 -7.50 -11.56
N TYR A 103 -4.88 -8.20 -10.50
CA TYR A 103 -3.47 -8.44 -10.20
C TYR A 103 -2.81 -9.35 -11.23
N GLN A 104 -3.51 -10.40 -11.67
CA GLN A 104 -3.06 -11.29 -12.74
C GLN A 104 -2.85 -10.52 -14.05
N TRP A 105 -3.79 -9.65 -14.43
CA TRP A 105 -3.64 -8.80 -15.62
C TRP A 105 -2.40 -7.89 -15.52
N ASN A 106 -2.21 -7.24 -14.37
CA ASN A 106 -1.05 -6.38 -14.14
C ASN A 106 0.28 -7.16 -14.16
N ASP A 107 0.31 -8.38 -13.64
CA ASP A 107 1.51 -9.24 -13.66
C ASP A 107 1.83 -9.75 -15.08
N VAL A 108 0.80 -10.07 -15.89
CA VAL A 108 0.97 -10.42 -17.31
C VAL A 108 1.60 -9.25 -18.07
N ARG A 109 1.07 -8.04 -17.90
CA ARG A 109 1.60 -6.80 -18.51
C ARG A 109 3.00 -6.45 -18.01
N GLY A 110 3.33 -6.82 -16.77
CA GLY A 110 4.61 -6.54 -16.12
C GLY A 110 5.63 -7.68 -16.22
N PHE A 111 5.32 -8.80 -16.89
CA PHE A 111 6.03 -10.06 -16.71
C PHE A 111 7.55 -9.95 -16.92
N VAL A 112 7.99 -9.39 -18.05
CA VAL A 112 9.43 -9.24 -18.38
C VAL A 112 10.14 -8.35 -17.36
N ALA A 113 9.56 -7.18 -17.06
CA ALA A 113 10.11 -6.25 -16.07
C ALA A 113 10.14 -6.82 -14.64
N ASP A 114 9.25 -7.78 -14.34
CA ASP A 114 9.23 -8.50 -13.07
C ASP A 114 10.33 -9.57 -13.01
N GLN A 115 10.65 -10.25 -14.12
CA GLN A 115 11.77 -11.20 -14.19
C GLN A 115 13.14 -10.51 -14.09
N HIS A 116 13.25 -9.26 -14.56
CA HIS A 116 14.50 -8.49 -14.45
C HIS A 116 14.66 -7.77 -13.10
N HIS A 117 13.69 -7.88 -12.19
CA HIS A 117 13.72 -7.18 -10.91
C HIS A 117 14.73 -7.84 -9.94
N PRO A 118 15.58 -7.09 -9.21
CA PRO A 118 16.58 -7.68 -8.31
C PRO A 118 15.99 -8.63 -7.26
N GLY A 119 14.83 -8.28 -6.70
CA GLY A 119 14.03 -9.14 -5.83
C GLY A 119 13.00 -10.06 -6.53
N GLU A 120 13.22 -10.55 -7.76
CA GLU A 120 12.22 -11.35 -8.51
C GLU A 120 11.58 -12.48 -7.68
N LYS A 121 12.39 -13.21 -6.91
CA LYS A 121 11.97 -14.38 -6.13
C LYS A 121 11.03 -14.00 -4.96
N ASP A 122 11.21 -12.84 -4.37
CA ASP A 122 10.49 -12.42 -3.15
C ASP A 122 9.19 -11.66 -3.42
N ARG A 123 8.97 -11.23 -4.67
CA ARG A 123 7.83 -10.36 -5.00
C ARG A 123 6.50 -11.10 -5.10
N GLY A 124 6.55 -12.43 -5.25
CA GLY A 124 5.35 -13.26 -5.38
C GLY A 124 4.54 -12.96 -6.63
N ARG A 125 5.18 -12.50 -7.70
CA ARG A 125 4.58 -12.22 -9.03
C ARG A 125 4.40 -13.50 -9.84
N LEU A 126 3.90 -13.38 -11.07
CA LEU A 126 3.80 -14.50 -12.02
C LEU A 126 5.18 -15.17 -12.16
N PRO A 127 5.30 -16.47 -11.83
CA PRO A 127 6.61 -17.13 -11.78
C PRO A 127 7.23 -17.25 -13.18
N GLY A 128 8.55 -17.14 -13.26
CA GLY A 128 9.32 -17.42 -14.48
C GLY A 128 9.51 -18.92 -14.75
N PRO A 129 10.41 -19.29 -15.69
CA PRO A 129 11.29 -18.42 -16.48
C PRO A 129 10.63 -17.80 -17.71
N LEU A 130 11.31 -16.85 -18.39
CA LEU A 130 10.85 -16.23 -19.64
C LEU A 130 10.54 -17.25 -20.75
N ALA A 131 11.28 -18.37 -20.82
CA ALA A 131 11.01 -19.44 -21.79
C ALA A 131 9.61 -20.07 -21.63
N ARG A 132 8.98 -19.94 -20.46
CA ARG A 132 7.61 -20.43 -20.19
C ARG A 132 6.56 -19.33 -20.21
N ALA A 133 6.90 -18.12 -20.69
CA ALA A 133 6.05 -16.95 -20.70
C ALA A 133 4.66 -17.25 -21.26
N ARG A 134 4.58 -17.82 -22.47
CA ARG A 134 3.30 -18.10 -23.16
C ARG A 134 2.38 -18.95 -22.28
N ARG A 135 2.87 -20.09 -21.78
CA ARG A 135 2.08 -20.98 -20.91
C ARG A 135 1.62 -20.30 -19.64
N HIS A 136 2.51 -19.59 -18.94
CA HIS A 136 2.19 -18.94 -17.67
C HIS A 136 1.22 -17.77 -17.86
N VAL A 137 1.40 -16.97 -18.91
CA VAL A 137 0.51 -15.87 -19.28
C VAL A 137 -0.87 -16.40 -19.64
N THR A 138 -0.97 -17.41 -20.52
CA THR A 138 -2.25 -18.00 -20.91
C THR A 138 -3.00 -18.56 -19.69
N ALA A 139 -2.32 -19.32 -18.83
CA ALA A 139 -2.94 -19.85 -17.61
C ALA A 139 -3.42 -18.71 -16.68
N SER A 140 -2.63 -17.66 -16.52
CA SER A 140 -3.02 -16.49 -15.72
C SER A 140 -4.24 -15.77 -16.29
N CYS A 141 -4.29 -15.55 -17.60
CA CYS A 141 -5.43 -14.93 -18.29
C CYS A 141 -6.70 -15.79 -18.16
N ALA A 142 -6.62 -17.10 -18.39
CA ALA A 142 -7.76 -18.01 -18.28
C ALA A 142 -8.36 -17.98 -16.87
N VAL A 143 -7.50 -18.02 -15.85
CA VAL A 143 -7.92 -18.03 -14.44
C VAL A 143 -8.41 -16.64 -13.99
N ALA A 144 -7.93 -15.55 -14.59
CA ALA A 144 -8.51 -14.21 -14.40
C ALA A 144 -9.91 -14.10 -15.01
N LEU A 145 -10.13 -14.62 -16.22
CA LEU A 145 -11.45 -14.65 -16.87
C LEU A 145 -12.45 -15.51 -16.08
N ALA A 146 -12.03 -16.69 -15.62
CA ALA A 146 -12.85 -17.56 -14.79
C ALA A 146 -13.33 -16.86 -13.51
N ARG A 147 -12.49 -16.03 -12.88
CA ARG A 147 -12.89 -15.22 -11.71
C ARG A 147 -13.95 -14.18 -12.06
N LEU A 148 -13.83 -13.51 -13.21
CA LEU A 148 -14.83 -12.52 -13.63
C LEU A 148 -16.17 -13.19 -14.00
N ALA A 149 -16.12 -14.36 -14.64
CA ALA A 149 -17.30 -15.18 -14.85
C ALA A 149 -17.94 -15.58 -13.51
N ALA A 150 -17.16 -15.99 -12.51
CA ALA A 150 -17.68 -16.30 -11.18
C ALA A 150 -18.34 -15.09 -10.49
N VAL A 151 -17.84 -13.86 -10.70
CA VAL A 151 -18.49 -12.62 -10.21
C VAL A 151 -19.86 -12.45 -10.87
N ALA A 152 -19.98 -12.67 -12.17
CA ALA A 152 -21.25 -12.60 -12.88
C ALA A 152 -22.22 -13.70 -12.39
N CYS A 153 -21.74 -14.94 -12.24
CA CYS A 153 -22.54 -16.03 -11.68
C CYS A 153 -23.04 -15.71 -10.26
N LEU A 154 -22.20 -15.15 -9.39
CA LEU A 154 -22.62 -14.71 -8.04
C LEU A 154 -23.73 -13.66 -8.10
N ALA A 155 -23.60 -12.68 -9.01
CA ALA A 155 -24.62 -11.64 -9.18
C ALA A 155 -25.97 -12.21 -9.62
N LEU A 156 -25.96 -13.20 -10.51
CA LEU A 156 -27.16 -13.84 -11.06
C LEU A 156 -27.77 -14.88 -10.10
N SER A 157 -26.95 -15.60 -9.33
CA SER A 157 -27.40 -16.67 -8.45
C SER A 157 -27.99 -16.18 -7.13
N LEU A 158 -27.74 -14.92 -6.76
CA LEU A 158 -28.21 -14.31 -5.50
C LEU A 158 -29.02 -13.03 -5.77
N PRO A 159 -30.15 -13.12 -6.51
CA PRO A 159 -30.90 -11.94 -6.96
C PRO A 159 -31.49 -11.13 -5.80
N HIS A 160 -31.86 -11.80 -4.70
CA HIS A 160 -32.39 -11.17 -3.49
C HIS A 160 -31.41 -10.15 -2.88
N LEU A 161 -30.09 -10.37 -2.99
CA LEU A 161 -29.07 -9.45 -2.47
C LEU A 161 -28.79 -8.24 -3.38
N ARG A 162 -29.46 -8.13 -4.53
CA ARG A 162 -29.30 -7.01 -5.50
C ARG A 162 -27.83 -6.66 -5.77
N LEU A 163 -27.04 -7.69 -6.06
CA LEU A 163 -25.58 -7.57 -6.21
C LEU A 163 -25.15 -6.98 -7.55
N GLY A 164 -25.95 -7.15 -8.60
CA GLY A 164 -25.58 -6.84 -9.98
C GLY A 164 -24.99 -5.45 -10.18
N GLY A 165 -25.73 -4.41 -9.79
CA GLY A 165 -25.27 -3.02 -9.95
C GLY A 165 -23.99 -2.71 -9.17
N VAL A 166 -23.88 -3.18 -7.93
CA VAL A 166 -22.69 -2.98 -7.10
C VAL A 166 -21.48 -3.72 -7.66
N LEU A 167 -21.62 -5.01 -7.99
CA LEU A 167 -20.52 -5.83 -8.52
C LEU A 167 -20.04 -5.33 -9.88
N ALA A 168 -20.96 -4.89 -10.74
CA ALA A 168 -20.60 -4.24 -12.00
C ALA A 168 -19.83 -2.92 -11.77
N ALA A 169 -20.33 -2.05 -10.89
CA ALA A 169 -19.70 -0.77 -10.58
C ALA A 169 -18.29 -0.95 -9.98
N VAL A 170 -18.11 -1.83 -8.99
CA VAL A 170 -16.78 -2.06 -8.40
C VAL A 170 -15.82 -2.76 -9.37
N THR A 171 -16.32 -3.68 -10.22
CA THR A 171 -15.50 -4.30 -11.27
C THR A 171 -15.02 -3.25 -12.26
N ALA A 172 -15.93 -2.43 -12.79
CA ALA A 172 -15.61 -1.34 -13.70
C ALA A 172 -14.62 -0.34 -13.07
N ALA A 173 -14.81 0.03 -11.80
CA ALA A 173 -13.91 0.93 -11.10
C ALA A 173 -12.51 0.33 -10.87
N VAL A 174 -12.41 -0.94 -10.44
CA VAL A 174 -11.12 -1.62 -10.25
C VAL A 174 -10.33 -1.69 -11.56
N PHE A 175 -10.98 -2.11 -12.65
CA PHE A 175 -10.31 -2.21 -13.96
C PHE A 175 -10.07 -0.85 -14.59
N GLY A 176 -10.96 0.12 -14.45
CA GLY A 176 -10.76 1.50 -14.91
C GLY A 176 -9.52 2.14 -14.28
N VAL A 177 -9.37 2.02 -12.96
CA VAL A 177 -8.15 2.46 -12.26
C VAL A 177 -6.92 1.69 -12.74
N ALA A 178 -7.05 0.39 -13.01
CA ALA A 178 -5.94 -0.42 -13.50
C ALA A 178 -5.50 -0.01 -14.92
N ILE A 179 -6.44 0.29 -15.82
CA ILE A 179 -6.19 0.78 -17.17
C ILE A 179 -5.49 2.15 -17.13
N ALA A 180 -6.02 3.10 -16.36
CA ALA A 180 -5.41 4.41 -16.19
C ALA A 180 -3.98 4.32 -15.65
N TYR A 181 -3.77 3.48 -14.62
CA TYR A 181 -2.44 3.19 -14.08
C TYR A 181 -1.50 2.60 -15.14
N GLU A 182 -1.96 1.61 -15.90
CA GLU A 182 -1.13 0.93 -16.90
C GLU A 182 -0.77 1.86 -18.06
N ALA A 183 -1.70 2.67 -18.55
CA ALA A 183 -1.45 3.66 -19.59
C ALA A 183 -0.41 4.70 -19.17
N LEU A 184 -0.51 5.20 -17.93
CA LEU A 184 0.49 6.11 -17.37
C LEU A 184 1.84 5.42 -17.18
N ARG A 185 1.84 4.16 -16.71
CA ARG A 185 3.06 3.37 -16.47
C ARG A 185 3.79 3.07 -17.78
N SER A 186 3.10 2.56 -18.80
CA SER A 186 3.70 2.24 -20.10
C SER A 186 4.22 3.48 -20.81
N GLY A 187 3.55 4.63 -20.64
CA GLY A 187 4.00 5.90 -21.18
C GLY A 187 5.11 6.59 -20.37
N GLY A 188 5.38 6.17 -19.13
CA GLY A 188 6.24 6.89 -18.19
C GLY A 188 7.46 6.11 -17.69
N THR A 189 7.60 4.83 -18.04
CA THR A 189 8.66 3.94 -17.54
C THR A 189 9.35 3.19 -18.68
N GLY A 190 10.51 2.59 -18.41
CA GLY A 190 11.28 1.82 -19.39
C GLY A 190 12.21 2.65 -20.27
N ARG A 191 12.50 3.90 -19.90
CA ARG A 191 13.21 4.88 -20.74
C ARG A 191 14.65 5.13 -20.29
N THR A 192 14.96 4.92 -19.01
CA THR A 192 16.29 5.26 -18.48
C THR A 192 16.68 4.36 -17.31
N GLY A 193 17.98 4.09 -17.17
CA GLY A 193 18.57 3.48 -15.97
C GLY A 193 18.98 4.50 -14.89
N ARG A 194 18.79 5.80 -15.14
CA ARG A 194 19.21 6.86 -14.20
C ARG A 194 18.42 6.77 -12.89
N VAL A 195 19.13 6.77 -11.77
CA VAL A 195 18.54 6.83 -10.43
C VAL A 195 19.04 8.07 -9.68
N PRO A 196 18.14 8.97 -9.25
CA PRO A 196 16.71 8.98 -9.51
C PRO A 196 16.38 9.51 -10.93
N PRO A 197 15.35 8.99 -11.60
CA PRO A 197 14.95 9.44 -12.95
C PRO A 197 14.32 10.83 -12.89
N PRO A 198 14.47 11.70 -13.89
CA PRO A 198 13.88 13.05 -13.88
C PRO A 198 12.39 13.02 -13.57
N LEU A 199 11.92 13.97 -12.75
CA LEU A 199 10.49 14.07 -12.44
C LEU A 199 9.77 14.68 -13.63
N GLY A 200 8.82 13.94 -14.18
CA GLY A 200 7.92 14.41 -15.22
C GLY A 200 6.46 14.28 -14.79
N PRO A 201 5.54 14.96 -15.48
CA PRO A 201 4.11 14.96 -15.13
C PRO A 201 3.52 13.54 -15.14
N ARG A 202 3.98 12.65 -16.01
CA ARG A 202 3.51 11.25 -16.05
C ARG A 202 3.86 10.45 -14.80
N LEU A 203 5.06 10.63 -14.22
CA LEU A 203 5.43 9.96 -12.97
C LEU A 203 4.57 10.47 -11.81
N ILE A 204 4.37 11.79 -11.73
CA ILE A 204 3.54 12.41 -10.70
C ILE A 204 2.09 11.94 -10.83
N ALA A 205 1.53 11.95 -12.04
CA ALA A 205 0.20 11.43 -12.32
C ALA A 205 0.07 9.95 -11.90
N LEU A 206 1.11 9.14 -12.13
CA LEU A 206 1.11 7.74 -11.68
C LEU A 206 1.06 7.63 -10.15
N TRP A 207 1.78 8.49 -9.42
CA TRP A 207 1.73 8.53 -7.95
C TRP A 207 0.36 8.95 -7.42
N VAL A 208 -0.32 9.84 -8.15
CA VAL A 208 -1.65 10.32 -7.81
C VAL A 208 -2.72 9.27 -8.10
N VAL A 209 -2.66 8.59 -9.25
CA VAL A 209 -3.68 7.62 -9.69
C VAL A 209 -3.74 6.39 -8.79
N VAL A 210 -2.62 5.97 -8.19
CA VAL A 210 -2.61 4.76 -7.36
C VAL A 210 -3.43 4.87 -6.08
N GLY A 211 -3.78 6.10 -5.66
CA GLY A 211 -4.72 6.31 -4.56
C GLY A 211 -6.13 5.82 -4.86
N ALA A 212 -6.55 5.84 -6.14
CA ALA A 212 -7.93 5.55 -6.52
C ALA A 212 -8.37 4.11 -6.17
N GLY A 213 -7.44 3.15 -6.14
CA GLY A 213 -7.75 1.78 -5.71
C GLY A 213 -8.20 1.67 -4.23
N TYR A 214 -7.83 2.63 -3.39
CA TYR A 214 -8.28 2.70 -1.99
C TYR A 214 -9.66 3.31 -1.88
N VAL A 215 -9.99 4.26 -2.76
CA VAL A 215 -11.35 4.79 -2.90
C VAL A 215 -12.31 3.66 -3.22
N VAL A 216 -12.03 2.85 -4.24
CA VAL A 216 -12.94 1.75 -4.63
C VAL A 216 -13.23 0.80 -3.47
N ARG A 217 -12.19 0.36 -2.74
CA ARG A 217 -12.35 -0.52 -1.57
C ARG A 217 -13.08 0.14 -0.42
N GLY A 218 -12.63 1.32 -0.01
CA GLY A 218 -13.15 1.98 1.18
C GLY A 218 -14.57 2.49 0.97
N MET A 219 -14.87 3.04 -0.21
CA MET A 219 -16.22 3.51 -0.55
C MET A 219 -17.20 2.35 -0.72
N ALA A 220 -16.78 1.20 -1.25
CA ALA A 220 -17.65 0.01 -1.30
C ALA A 220 -18.10 -0.42 0.10
N GLY A 221 -17.21 -0.38 1.09
CA GLY A 221 -17.55 -0.67 2.48
C GLY A 221 -18.44 0.40 3.09
N LEU A 222 -18.10 1.68 2.90
CA LEU A 222 -18.84 2.79 3.48
C LEU A 222 -20.26 2.91 2.91
N ALA A 223 -20.42 2.75 1.59
CA ALA A 223 -21.71 2.82 0.90
C ALA A 223 -22.69 1.71 1.32
N MET A 224 -22.18 0.59 1.87
CA MET A 224 -23.02 -0.48 2.42
C MET A 224 -23.46 -0.20 3.85
N ALA A 225 -22.79 0.71 4.56
CA ALA A 225 -23.08 1.05 5.95
C ALA A 225 -23.91 2.33 6.09
N VAL A 226 -23.78 3.27 5.16
CA VAL A 226 -24.45 4.58 5.21
C VAL A 226 -24.94 5.02 3.82
N ASP A 227 -26.03 5.79 3.78
CA ASP A 227 -26.49 6.42 2.54
C ASP A 227 -25.58 7.59 2.17
N LEU A 228 -24.69 7.35 1.20
CA LEU A 228 -23.81 8.36 0.64
C LEU A 228 -24.50 9.23 -0.42
N GLY A 229 -25.59 8.76 -1.02
CA GLY A 229 -26.36 9.51 -2.02
C GLY A 229 -27.04 10.73 -1.40
N GLY A 230 -27.65 10.55 -0.23
CA GLY A 230 -28.20 11.65 0.57
C GLY A 230 -27.15 12.51 1.29
N ARG A 231 -25.86 12.15 1.24
CA ARG A 231 -24.78 12.83 1.99
C ARG A 231 -23.56 13.13 1.11
N PRO A 232 -23.69 13.96 0.07
CA PRO A 232 -22.63 14.16 -0.92
C PRO A 232 -21.34 14.76 -0.33
N VAL A 233 -21.43 15.67 0.64
CA VAL A 233 -20.25 16.26 1.29
C VAL A 233 -19.44 15.21 2.05
N LEU A 234 -20.13 14.28 2.74
CA LEU A 234 -19.48 13.13 3.39
C LEU A 234 -18.82 12.23 2.35
N ALA A 235 -19.52 11.93 1.25
CA ALA A 235 -18.98 11.09 0.18
C ALA A 235 -17.67 11.68 -0.40
N VAL A 236 -17.65 12.99 -0.70
CA VAL A 236 -16.45 13.69 -1.18
C VAL A 236 -15.33 13.67 -0.15
N ALA A 237 -15.62 13.99 1.12
CA ALA A 237 -14.62 13.95 2.19
C ALA A 237 -14.00 12.55 2.34
N ALA A 238 -14.82 11.50 2.31
CA ALA A 238 -14.38 10.11 2.41
C ALA A 238 -13.54 9.70 1.18
N VAL A 239 -13.94 10.11 -0.03
CA VAL A 239 -13.16 9.90 -1.26
C VAL A 239 -11.78 10.53 -1.13
N VAL A 240 -11.70 11.80 -0.72
CA VAL A 240 -10.42 12.51 -0.56
C VAL A 240 -9.56 11.83 0.50
N ALA A 241 -10.14 11.44 1.64
CA ALA A 241 -9.42 10.75 2.70
C ALA A 241 -8.82 9.42 2.22
N LEU A 242 -9.63 8.57 1.58
CA LEU A 242 -9.21 7.26 1.07
C LEU A 242 -8.22 7.38 -0.08
N TRP A 243 -8.42 8.34 -0.98
CA TRP A 243 -7.54 8.60 -2.11
C TRP A 243 -6.16 9.05 -1.65
N ALA A 244 -6.11 10.08 -0.80
CA ALA A 244 -4.87 10.61 -0.26
C ALA A 244 -4.15 9.58 0.61
N PHE A 245 -4.90 8.82 1.42
CA PHE A 245 -4.35 7.68 2.16
C PHE A 245 -3.74 6.63 1.22
N GLY A 246 -4.41 6.32 0.12
CA GLY A 246 -3.91 5.39 -0.89
C GLY A 246 -2.62 5.86 -1.56
N ILE A 247 -2.51 7.15 -1.89
CA ILE A 247 -1.26 7.76 -2.39
C ILE A 247 -0.16 7.59 -1.34
N ALA A 248 -0.43 7.96 -0.09
CA ALA A 248 0.53 7.87 1.01
C ALA A 248 1.04 6.44 1.23
N PHE A 249 0.11 5.47 1.27
CA PHE A 249 0.44 4.07 1.47
C PHE A 249 1.26 3.50 0.30
N VAL A 250 0.81 3.72 -0.95
CA VAL A 250 1.46 3.10 -2.11
C VAL A 250 2.83 3.71 -2.37
N THR A 251 2.97 5.03 -2.28
CA THR A 251 4.27 5.69 -2.48
C THR A 251 5.25 5.34 -1.34
N SER A 252 4.79 5.23 -0.09
CA SER A 252 5.61 4.69 1.01
C SER A 252 6.11 3.27 0.71
N ARG A 253 5.21 2.39 0.26
CA ARG A 253 5.55 1.01 -0.11
C ARG A 253 6.52 0.95 -1.28
N TRP A 254 6.34 1.78 -2.29
CA TRP A 254 7.25 1.85 -3.43
C TRP A 254 8.62 2.41 -3.05
N ALA A 255 8.69 3.39 -2.14
CA ALA A 255 9.96 3.87 -1.62
C ALA A 255 10.73 2.76 -0.88
N LEU A 256 10.03 1.92 -0.12
CA LEU A 256 10.64 0.72 0.49
C LEU A 256 11.02 -0.35 -0.54
N GLU A 257 10.19 -0.59 -1.56
CA GLU A 257 10.50 -1.53 -2.66
C GLU A 257 11.73 -1.08 -3.46
N ALA A 258 11.93 0.24 -3.61
CA ALA A 258 13.09 0.82 -4.28
C ALA A 258 14.42 0.43 -3.62
N THR A 259 14.45 0.13 -2.31
CA THR A 259 15.67 -0.33 -1.62
C THR A 259 16.22 -1.64 -2.19
N ALA A 260 15.45 -2.40 -2.98
CA ALA A 260 15.96 -3.55 -3.74
C ALA A 260 16.98 -3.16 -4.84
N PHE A 261 17.06 -1.88 -5.19
CA PHE A 261 17.99 -1.32 -6.18
C PHE A 261 19.16 -0.59 -5.52
N ALA A 262 19.27 -0.65 -4.19
CA ALA A 262 20.34 -0.04 -3.43
C ALA A 262 21.37 -1.08 -2.99
N ARG A 263 22.61 -0.61 -2.81
CA ARG A 263 23.67 -1.28 -2.05
C ARG A 263 24.27 -0.30 -1.04
N VAL A 264 24.83 -0.83 0.05
CA VAL A 264 25.48 0.00 1.08
C VAL A 264 26.99 -0.05 0.90
N GLU A 265 27.60 1.11 0.64
CA GLU A 265 29.06 1.27 0.58
C GLU A 265 29.50 2.32 1.59
N ARG A 266 30.31 1.94 2.57
CA ARG A 266 30.81 2.83 3.62
C ARG A 266 29.67 3.63 4.31
N GLY A 267 28.54 2.95 4.56
CA GLY A 267 27.33 3.53 5.16
C GLY A 267 26.52 4.45 4.25
N ARG A 268 26.89 4.61 2.97
CA ARG A 268 26.14 5.37 1.96
C ARG A 268 25.38 4.43 1.04
N LEU A 269 24.20 4.87 0.60
CA LEU A 269 23.39 4.14 -0.36
C LEU A 269 23.83 4.49 -1.79
N ILE A 270 24.17 3.48 -2.56
CA ILE A 270 24.44 3.57 -3.99
C ILE A 270 23.30 2.88 -4.72
N TRP A 271 22.77 3.52 -5.74
CA TRP A 271 21.59 3.05 -6.47
C TRP A 271 21.97 2.66 -7.89
N GLY A 272 21.40 1.54 -8.36
CA GLY A 272 21.58 1.08 -9.73
C GLY A 272 20.31 0.47 -10.30
N ALA A 273 19.98 0.81 -11.53
CA ALA A 273 18.85 0.24 -12.25
C ALA A 273 19.11 0.20 -13.76
N ARG A 274 18.39 -0.67 -14.46
CA ARG A 274 18.40 -0.80 -15.92
C ARG A 274 17.03 -0.41 -16.47
N ALA A 275 17.01 0.18 -17.67
CA ALA A 275 15.78 0.64 -18.30
C ALA A 275 14.75 -0.50 -18.47
N GLU A 276 15.19 -1.71 -18.81
CA GLU A 276 14.36 -2.91 -18.96
C GLU A 276 13.58 -3.33 -17.69
N GLN A 277 13.93 -2.79 -16.52
CA GLN A 277 13.21 -3.03 -15.27
C GLN A 277 11.96 -2.15 -15.13
N ALA A 278 11.85 -1.06 -15.90
CA ALA A 278 10.70 -0.14 -15.96
C ALA A 278 10.19 0.33 -14.57
N ARG A 279 11.12 0.75 -13.70
CA ARG A 279 10.86 1.12 -12.29
C ARG A 279 11.03 2.59 -11.98
N GLU A 280 10.96 3.47 -12.96
CA GLU A 280 11.20 4.89 -12.75
C GLU A 280 10.26 5.52 -11.73
N HIS A 281 9.00 5.05 -11.67
CA HIS A 281 8.01 5.54 -10.71
C HIS A 281 8.35 5.26 -9.24
N LEU A 282 8.97 4.11 -8.92
CA LEU A 282 9.43 3.82 -7.57
C LEU A 282 10.83 4.40 -7.31
N LEU A 283 11.70 4.37 -8.31
CA LEU A 283 13.05 4.94 -8.22
C LEU A 283 13.03 6.46 -8.11
N GLY A 284 11.97 7.11 -8.58
CA GLY A 284 11.77 8.54 -8.40
C GLY A 284 11.62 8.97 -6.94
N LEU A 285 11.15 8.05 -6.08
CA LEU A 285 10.85 8.29 -4.67
C LEU A 285 12.09 8.26 -3.76
N VAL A 286 13.21 7.72 -4.23
CA VAL A 286 14.46 7.65 -3.43
C VAL A 286 15.02 9.02 -3.09
N ARG A 287 14.59 10.07 -3.82
CA ARG A 287 14.92 11.49 -3.55
C ARG A 287 14.63 11.93 -2.12
N TRP A 288 13.61 11.36 -1.50
CA TRP A 288 13.15 11.72 -0.17
C TRP A 288 13.59 10.72 0.91
N LEU A 289 14.38 9.71 0.54
CA LEU A 289 14.97 8.77 1.49
C LEU A 289 16.29 9.31 2.04
N PRO A 290 16.66 8.98 3.28
CA PRO A 290 17.99 9.29 3.79
C PRO A 290 19.09 8.67 2.93
N SER A 291 20.20 9.37 2.71
CA SER A 291 21.32 8.88 1.88
C SER A 291 22.28 7.94 2.61
N ARG A 292 22.10 7.78 3.92
CA ARG A 292 22.95 6.95 4.79
C ARG A 292 22.11 6.00 5.64
N THR A 293 22.70 4.84 5.95
CA THR A 293 22.12 3.86 6.86
C THR A 293 23.24 3.18 7.66
N ALA A 294 22.93 2.77 8.88
CA ALA A 294 23.80 1.92 9.70
C ALA A 294 23.63 0.42 9.38
N GLU A 295 22.53 0.06 8.72
CA GLU A 295 22.25 -1.31 8.33
C GLU A 295 23.13 -1.74 7.15
N ARG A 296 23.69 -2.95 7.19
CA ARG A 296 24.50 -3.50 6.08
C ARG A 296 23.64 -3.88 4.87
N ASP A 297 22.45 -4.43 5.13
CA ASP A 297 21.50 -4.84 4.09
C ASP A 297 20.37 -3.81 3.95
N PRO A 298 20.20 -3.17 2.77
CA PRO A 298 19.08 -2.27 2.50
C PRO A 298 17.70 -2.89 2.76
N ALA A 299 17.54 -4.22 2.65
CA ALA A 299 16.25 -4.86 2.88
C ALA A 299 15.79 -4.81 4.34
N SER A 300 16.75 -4.76 5.26
CA SER A 300 16.56 -4.67 6.71
C SER A 300 16.38 -3.23 7.19
N TRP A 301 16.59 -2.24 6.33
CA TRP A 301 16.52 -0.84 6.67
C TRP A 301 15.07 -0.32 6.71
N ALA A 302 14.67 0.25 7.86
CA ALA A 302 13.38 0.89 8.05
C ALA A 302 13.43 2.36 7.58
N ALA A 303 13.56 2.57 6.28
CA ALA A 303 13.87 3.88 5.67
C ALA A 303 12.86 5.00 6.04
N LEU A 304 11.60 4.63 6.28
CA LEU A 304 10.52 5.58 6.63
C LEU A 304 10.37 5.83 8.13
N ARG A 305 11.11 5.11 8.99
CA ARG A 305 11.09 5.32 10.45
C ARG A 305 11.82 6.60 10.83
N GLY A 306 12.85 6.96 10.05
CA GLY A 306 13.61 8.19 10.25
C GLY A 306 12.86 9.45 9.82
N ARG A 307 13.58 10.57 9.85
CA ARG A 307 13.08 11.85 9.34
C ARG A 307 13.06 11.81 7.81
N THR A 308 11.88 12.00 7.22
CA THR A 308 11.71 12.28 5.80
C THR A 308 11.10 13.68 5.63
N PRO A 309 11.41 14.42 4.56
CA PRO A 309 10.83 15.75 4.34
C PRO A 309 9.30 15.70 4.29
N LEU A 310 8.63 16.74 4.77
CA LEU A 310 7.17 16.86 4.63
C LEU A 310 6.74 16.99 3.16
N THR A 311 7.64 17.46 2.30
CA THR A 311 7.46 17.55 0.84
C THR A 311 7.52 16.20 0.13
N ALA A 312 7.82 15.10 0.84
CA ALA A 312 7.74 13.76 0.26
C ALA A 312 6.29 13.46 -0.17
N PRO A 313 6.06 12.84 -1.34
CA PRO A 313 4.70 12.59 -1.84
C PRO A 313 3.81 11.85 -0.83
N TRP A 314 4.39 10.91 -0.07
CA TRP A 314 3.63 10.19 0.95
C TRP A 314 3.28 11.03 2.17
N ASN A 315 4.12 11.99 2.56
CA ASN A 315 3.85 12.85 3.71
C ASN A 315 2.81 13.92 3.37
N LEU A 316 2.90 14.55 2.19
CA LEU A 316 1.87 15.49 1.71
C LEU A 316 0.50 14.81 1.62
N ALA A 317 0.45 13.65 0.98
CA ALA A 317 -0.78 12.87 0.86
C ALA A 317 -1.31 12.41 2.23
N LEU A 318 -0.42 12.08 3.17
CA LEU A 318 -0.84 11.70 4.52
C LEU A 318 -1.48 12.88 5.28
N VAL A 319 -0.92 14.09 5.19
CA VAL A 319 -1.52 15.29 5.82
C VAL A 319 -2.91 15.57 5.25
N LEU A 320 -3.07 15.48 3.92
CA LEU A 320 -4.37 15.61 3.28
C LEU A 320 -5.33 14.49 3.74
N ALA A 321 -4.86 13.25 3.83
CA ALA A 321 -5.65 12.13 4.33
C ALA A 321 -6.10 12.36 5.78
N GLY A 322 -5.22 12.87 6.65
CA GLY A 322 -5.54 13.21 8.04
C GLY A 322 -6.60 14.32 8.13
N ALA A 323 -6.46 15.40 7.37
CA ALA A 323 -7.45 16.47 7.35
C ALA A 323 -8.82 15.96 6.86
N ALA A 324 -8.85 15.25 5.73
CA ALA A 324 -10.07 14.71 5.16
C ALA A 324 -10.68 13.61 6.04
N ALA A 325 -9.89 12.80 6.75
CA ALA A 325 -10.39 11.78 7.67
C ALA A 325 -11.02 12.40 8.93
N GLY A 326 -10.45 13.48 9.47
CA GLY A 326 -11.07 14.25 10.56
C GLY A 326 -12.43 14.81 10.14
N LEU A 327 -12.48 15.43 8.94
CA LEU A 327 -13.74 15.90 8.34
C LEU A 327 -14.74 14.76 8.12
N THR A 328 -14.29 13.63 7.55
CA THR A 328 -15.12 12.44 7.30
C THR A 328 -15.73 11.94 8.59
N GLY A 329 -14.94 11.81 9.65
CA GLY A 329 -15.42 11.35 10.95
C GLY A 329 -16.45 12.29 11.57
N ARG A 330 -16.23 13.62 11.52
CA ARG A 330 -17.24 14.57 11.97
C ARG A 330 -18.53 14.49 11.17
N LEU A 331 -18.42 14.40 9.84
CA LEU A 331 -19.57 14.33 8.96
C LEU A 331 -20.29 13.00 9.06
N LEU A 332 -19.63 11.91 9.46
CA LEU A 332 -20.25 10.60 9.64
C LEU A 332 -21.25 10.59 10.79
N THR A 333 -20.94 11.25 11.90
CA THR A 333 -21.77 11.25 13.11
C THR A 333 -22.98 12.19 13.07
N GLY A 334 -23.13 12.97 12.00
CA GLY A 334 -24.32 13.78 11.72
C GLY A 334 -23.99 15.13 11.06
N PRO A 335 -25.00 15.95 10.75
CA PRO A 335 -24.80 17.31 10.25
C PRO A 335 -23.90 18.14 11.20
N ALA A 336 -23.18 19.09 10.62
CA ALA A 336 -22.24 19.94 11.35
C ALA A 336 -22.27 21.36 10.80
N PRO A 337 -22.16 22.38 11.66
CA PRO A 337 -21.78 23.71 11.20
C PRO A 337 -20.44 23.65 10.45
N VAL A 338 -20.30 24.45 9.39
CA VAL A 338 -19.09 24.48 8.55
C VAL A 338 -17.84 24.76 9.39
N ALA A 339 -17.92 25.67 10.36
CA ALA A 339 -16.81 25.97 11.25
C ALA A 339 -16.32 24.74 12.03
N HIS A 340 -17.23 23.92 12.57
CA HIS A 340 -16.86 22.69 13.30
C HIS A 340 -16.25 21.66 12.35
N ALA A 341 -16.83 21.50 11.16
CA ALA A 341 -16.31 20.60 10.14
C ALA A 341 -14.87 20.99 9.71
N LEU A 342 -14.65 22.28 9.42
CA LEU A 342 -13.32 22.81 9.09
C LEU A 342 -12.35 22.70 10.26
N GLY A 343 -12.79 22.98 11.49
CA GLY A 343 -11.98 22.82 12.69
C GLY A 343 -11.44 21.40 12.84
N THR A 344 -12.30 20.38 12.67
CA THR A 344 -11.87 18.98 12.74
C THR A 344 -10.88 18.61 11.63
N ALA A 345 -11.05 19.17 10.43
CA ALA A 345 -10.11 18.99 9.32
C ALA A 345 -8.74 19.62 9.62
N VAL A 346 -8.71 20.85 10.13
CA VAL A 346 -7.48 21.57 10.48
C VAL A 346 -6.73 20.86 11.61
N VAL A 347 -7.43 20.43 12.66
CA VAL A 347 -6.82 19.68 13.77
C VAL A 347 -6.26 18.34 13.26
N GLY A 348 -7.01 17.61 12.43
CA GLY A 348 -6.56 16.35 11.84
C GLY A 348 -5.34 16.50 10.93
N GLY A 349 -5.32 17.52 10.06
CA GLY A 349 -4.18 17.83 9.19
C GLY A 349 -2.94 18.22 10.00
N THR A 350 -3.10 19.12 10.97
CA THR A 350 -2.00 19.61 11.81
C THR A 350 -1.38 18.49 12.66
N ALA A 351 -2.19 17.71 13.37
CA ALA A 351 -1.70 16.58 14.16
C ALA A 351 -0.96 15.55 13.30
N THR A 352 -1.44 15.31 12.08
CA THR A 352 -0.79 14.42 11.11
C THR A 352 0.56 14.97 10.63
N ALA A 353 0.63 16.27 10.33
CA ALA A 353 1.87 16.94 9.94
C ALA A 353 2.93 16.87 11.04
N ILE A 354 2.53 17.11 12.29
CA ILE A 354 3.42 16.97 13.46
C ILE A 354 3.90 15.52 13.59
N ALA A 355 3.00 14.53 13.48
CA ALA A 355 3.38 13.13 13.54
C ALA A 355 4.38 12.74 12.42
N ALA A 356 4.22 13.30 11.22
CA ALA A 356 5.16 13.10 10.12
C ALA A 356 6.52 13.75 10.39
N ALA A 357 6.53 14.92 11.02
CA ALA A 357 7.74 15.68 11.34
C ALA A 357 8.54 15.12 12.55
N VAL A 358 7.90 14.40 13.46
CA VAL A 358 8.48 13.95 14.74
C VAL A 358 8.67 12.42 14.77
N PRO A 359 9.74 11.86 14.16
CA PRO A 359 9.90 10.42 13.98
C PRO A 359 10.08 9.62 15.29
N ARG A 360 10.68 10.20 16.33
CA ARG A 360 10.93 9.52 17.61
C ARG A 360 9.73 9.50 18.55
N GLY A 361 8.73 10.36 18.32
CA GLY A 361 7.56 10.54 19.19
C GLY A 361 6.22 10.29 18.51
N ARG A 362 6.20 9.67 17.31
CA ARG A 362 4.99 9.56 16.48
C ARG A 362 3.78 9.00 17.22
N VAL A 363 3.97 7.96 18.02
CA VAL A 363 2.88 7.34 18.78
C VAL A 363 2.27 8.33 19.77
N VAL A 364 3.12 9.02 20.54
CA VAL A 364 2.68 10.04 21.51
C VAL A 364 1.93 11.18 20.81
N VAL A 365 2.47 11.67 19.68
CA VAL A 365 1.80 12.72 18.89
C VAL A 365 0.46 12.25 18.35
N VAL A 366 0.35 11.00 17.89
CA VAL A 366 -0.93 10.45 17.41
C VAL A 366 -1.95 10.35 18.53
N LEU A 367 -1.54 9.87 19.71
CA LEU A 367 -2.42 9.78 20.88
C LEU A 367 -2.86 11.17 21.37
N ALA A 368 -1.93 12.11 21.48
CA ALA A 368 -2.23 13.50 21.83
C ALA A 368 -3.16 14.16 20.80
N GLY A 369 -2.89 13.95 19.51
CA GLY A 369 -3.74 14.44 18.42
C GLY A 369 -5.17 13.89 18.51
N ALA A 370 -5.33 12.60 18.80
CA ALA A 370 -6.64 11.99 19.01
C ALA A 370 -7.37 12.55 20.24
N ALA A 371 -6.65 12.76 21.34
CA ALA A 371 -7.21 13.37 22.55
C ALA A 371 -7.67 14.81 22.31
N VAL A 372 -6.88 15.62 21.60
CA VAL A 372 -7.26 16.99 21.22
C VAL A 372 -8.48 16.99 20.32
N GLN A 373 -8.53 16.12 19.31
CA GLN A 373 -9.67 15.99 18.41
C GLN A 373 -10.94 15.57 19.15
N PHE A 374 -10.83 14.59 20.04
CA PHE A 374 -11.93 14.13 20.90
C PHE A 374 -12.42 15.24 21.83
N GLY A 375 -11.51 15.92 22.54
CA GLY A 375 -11.86 17.03 23.42
C GLY A 375 -12.54 18.18 22.69
N ALA A 376 -12.03 18.57 21.51
CA ALA A 376 -12.65 19.59 20.67
C ALA A 376 -14.08 19.20 20.24
N LEU A 377 -14.31 17.93 19.91
CA LEU A 377 -15.64 17.43 19.57
C LEU A 377 -16.60 17.42 20.77
N VAL A 378 -16.11 17.06 21.96
CA VAL A 378 -16.90 17.10 23.21
C VAL A 378 -17.30 18.53 23.55
N VAL A 379 -16.35 19.46 23.54
CA VAL A 379 -16.61 20.90 23.82
C VAL A 379 -17.60 21.49 22.81
N ALA A 380 -17.51 21.09 21.54
CA ALA A 380 -18.43 21.52 20.50
C ALA A 380 -19.81 20.84 20.52
N GLY A 381 -20.10 19.98 21.52
CA GLY A 381 -21.36 19.24 21.62
C GLY A 381 -21.59 18.24 20.48
N GLY A 382 -20.51 17.72 19.89
CA GLY A 382 -20.57 16.83 18.74
C GLY A 382 -21.21 15.48 19.09
N PRO A 383 -22.09 14.93 18.23
CA PRO A 383 -22.64 13.59 18.44
C PRO A 383 -21.53 12.54 18.31
N ARG A 384 -21.51 11.58 19.24
CA ARG A 384 -20.62 10.41 19.24
C ARG A 384 -19.14 10.79 18.99
N PRO A 385 -18.53 11.62 19.85
CA PRO A 385 -17.20 12.18 19.62
C PRO A 385 -16.14 11.09 19.41
N LEU A 386 -16.26 9.95 20.09
CA LEU A 386 -15.36 8.81 19.90
C LEU A 386 -15.41 8.28 18.46
N SER A 387 -16.61 8.00 17.93
CA SER A 387 -16.80 7.50 16.57
C SER A 387 -16.27 8.47 15.51
N ALA A 388 -16.40 9.78 15.75
CA ALA A 388 -15.89 10.81 14.85
C ALA A 388 -14.35 10.87 14.77
N VAL A 389 -13.62 10.39 15.78
CA VAL A 389 -12.14 10.36 15.76
C VAL A 389 -11.61 9.09 15.08
N LEU A 390 -12.41 8.03 14.99
CA LEU A 390 -11.97 6.72 14.49
C LEU A 390 -11.40 6.73 13.06
N PRO A 391 -11.98 7.45 12.06
CA PRO A 391 -11.40 7.49 10.72
C PRO A 391 -9.99 8.07 10.70
N TRP A 392 -9.74 9.14 11.46
CA TRP A 392 -8.41 9.73 11.60
C TRP A 392 -7.43 8.77 12.28
N LEU A 393 -7.86 8.14 13.38
CA LEU A 393 -7.06 7.12 14.07
C LEU A 393 -6.73 5.93 13.18
N ALA A 394 -7.65 5.48 12.32
CA ALA A 394 -7.40 4.39 11.37
C ALA A 394 -6.29 4.75 10.37
N VAL A 395 -6.33 5.96 9.80
CA VAL A 395 -5.27 6.49 8.92
C VAL A 395 -3.93 6.55 9.65
N MET A 396 -3.91 7.07 10.87
CA MET A 396 -2.68 7.21 11.65
C MET A 396 -2.12 5.88 12.16
N ALA A 397 -2.97 4.94 12.54
CA ALA A 397 -2.55 3.58 12.90
C ALA A 397 -1.89 2.89 11.70
N ALA A 398 -2.47 3.00 10.50
CA ALA A 398 -1.85 2.51 9.29
C ALA A 398 -0.50 3.19 9.01
N TYR A 399 -0.40 4.51 9.19
CA TYR A 399 0.85 5.28 9.10
C TYR A 399 1.96 4.77 10.03
N LEU A 400 1.63 4.58 11.31
CA LEU A 400 2.57 4.04 12.29
C LEU A 400 3.04 2.65 11.87
N VAL A 401 2.13 1.80 11.39
CA VAL A 401 2.48 0.47 10.91
C VAL A 401 3.41 0.55 9.71
N PHE A 402 3.06 1.24 8.62
CA PHE A 402 3.87 1.21 7.40
C PHE A 402 5.20 1.96 7.53
N SER A 403 5.24 3.05 8.31
CA SER A 403 6.48 3.80 8.53
C SER A 403 7.52 3.02 9.35
N SER A 404 7.07 2.02 10.12
CA SER A 404 7.95 1.10 10.85
C SER A 404 8.46 -0.07 9.99
N ARG A 405 7.91 -0.31 8.79
CA ARG A 405 8.24 -1.49 7.99
C ARG A 405 9.58 -1.36 7.28
N ARG A 406 10.19 -2.54 7.10
CA ARG A 406 11.37 -2.83 6.30
C ARG A 406 10.94 -3.56 5.02
N ARG A 407 11.75 -3.55 3.96
CA ARG A 407 11.43 -4.27 2.71
C ARG A 407 11.17 -5.76 2.96
N ASN A 408 11.98 -6.42 3.77
CA ASN A 408 11.81 -7.85 4.09
C ASN A 408 10.58 -8.17 4.96
N THR A 409 10.04 -7.18 5.68
CA THR A 409 8.83 -7.33 6.52
C THR A 409 7.55 -6.82 5.87
N ILE A 410 7.63 -6.23 4.67
CA ILE A 410 6.49 -5.59 4.03
C ILE A 410 5.46 -6.62 3.56
N GLY A 411 4.19 -6.38 3.91
CA GLY A 411 3.10 -7.30 3.59
C GLY A 411 3.01 -8.52 4.52
N LEU A 412 3.87 -8.64 5.53
CA LEU A 412 3.72 -9.64 6.58
C LEU A 412 3.01 -9.01 7.79
N PRO A 413 1.97 -9.65 8.37
CA PRO A 413 1.44 -9.20 9.63
C PRO A 413 2.55 -9.25 10.70
N GLY A 414 2.50 -8.33 11.67
CA GLY A 414 3.47 -8.36 12.77
C GLY A 414 3.40 -9.70 13.51
N ARG A 415 4.50 -10.14 14.11
CA ARG A 415 4.56 -11.44 14.82
C ARG A 415 3.38 -11.61 15.80
N ARG A 416 3.07 -10.57 16.57
CA ARG A 416 1.92 -10.54 17.49
C ARG A 416 0.58 -10.77 16.79
N VAL A 417 0.32 -10.09 15.67
CA VAL A 417 -0.92 -10.24 14.90
C VAL A 417 -1.00 -11.64 14.28
N ARG A 418 0.12 -12.18 13.79
CA ARG A 418 0.18 -13.57 13.31
C ARG A 418 -0.12 -14.56 14.43
N THR A 419 0.48 -14.38 15.60
CA THR A 419 0.26 -15.26 16.76
C THR A 419 -1.18 -15.17 17.25
N ALA A 420 -1.76 -13.97 17.34
CA ALA A 420 -3.16 -13.78 17.70
C ALA A 420 -4.09 -14.42 16.66
N GLY A 421 -3.86 -14.18 15.37
CA GLY A 421 -4.64 -14.81 14.30
C GLY A 421 -4.52 -16.34 14.31
N ALA A 422 -3.32 -16.87 14.53
CA ALA A 422 -3.10 -18.31 14.66
C ALA A 422 -3.81 -18.87 15.90
N ALA A 423 -3.82 -18.16 17.02
CA ALA A 423 -4.54 -18.58 18.23
C ALA A 423 -6.07 -18.62 17.99
N VAL A 424 -6.61 -17.62 17.29
CA VAL A 424 -8.04 -17.57 16.94
C VAL A 424 -8.42 -18.67 15.95
N LEU A 425 -7.56 -18.97 14.97
CA LEU A 425 -7.82 -19.99 13.95
C LEU A 425 -7.45 -21.41 14.38
N ALA A 426 -6.66 -21.57 15.44
CA ALA A 426 -6.19 -22.88 15.91
C ALA A 426 -7.32 -23.88 16.21
N PRO A 427 -8.44 -23.50 16.86
CA PRO A 427 -9.55 -24.42 17.10
C PRO A 427 -10.16 -24.96 15.79
N VAL A 428 -10.37 -24.07 14.82
CA VAL A 428 -10.92 -24.43 13.50
C VAL A 428 -9.95 -25.33 12.75
N ALA A 429 -8.67 -24.96 12.70
CA ALA A 429 -7.64 -25.77 12.07
C ALA A 429 -7.54 -27.16 12.70
N ARG A 430 -7.54 -27.24 14.05
CA ARG A 430 -7.53 -28.50 14.81
C ARG A 430 -8.77 -29.35 14.51
N ALA A 431 -9.94 -28.73 14.38
CA ALA A 431 -11.17 -29.44 14.04
C ALA A 431 -11.11 -30.03 12.61
N VAL A 432 -10.54 -29.29 11.66
CA VAL A 432 -10.44 -29.72 10.25
C VAL A 432 -9.40 -30.82 10.05
N VAL A 433 -8.20 -30.72 10.67
CA VAL A 433 -7.09 -31.66 10.42
C VAL A 433 -7.07 -32.86 11.37
N GLY A 434 -7.88 -32.84 12.44
CA GLY A 434 -7.85 -33.85 13.50
C GLY A 434 -6.79 -33.58 14.58
N ARG A 435 -6.95 -34.22 15.75
CA ARG A 435 -6.09 -33.98 16.93
C ARG A 435 -4.66 -34.49 16.74
N ASP A 436 -4.47 -35.65 16.11
CA ASP A 436 -3.15 -36.28 15.99
C ASP A 436 -2.29 -35.53 14.99
N THR A 437 -2.83 -35.21 13.81
CA THR A 437 -2.18 -34.35 12.81
C THR A 437 -1.82 -32.99 13.40
N TRP A 438 -2.73 -32.36 14.16
CA TRP A 438 -2.46 -31.09 14.82
C TRP A 438 -1.30 -31.16 15.82
N THR A 439 -1.16 -32.28 16.52
CA THR A 439 -0.09 -32.51 17.49
C THR A 439 1.26 -32.69 16.80
N ALA A 440 1.30 -33.45 15.70
CA ALA A 440 2.49 -33.62 14.86
C ALA A 440 2.97 -32.27 14.29
N LEU A 441 2.06 -31.45 13.74
CA LEU A 441 2.38 -30.12 13.22
C LEU A 441 2.99 -29.19 14.30
N ARG A 442 2.52 -29.27 15.55
CA ARG A 442 3.08 -28.49 16.67
C ARG A 442 4.42 -29.02 17.18
N ALA A 443 4.70 -30.32 17.03
CA ALA A 443 5.98 -30.89 17.43
C ALA A 443 7.12 -30.38 16.53
N GLU A 444 6.85 -30.26 15.22
CA GLU A 444 7.81 -29.76 14.23
C GLU A 444 8.17 -28.27 14.45
N GLU A 445 7.20 -27.44 14.84
CA GLU A 445 7.45 -26.03 15.19
C GLU A 445 8.37 -25.85 16.41
N ARG A 446 8.39 -26.81 17.35
CA ARG A 446 9.25 -26.77 18.54
C ARG A 446 10.66 -27.28 18.27
N GLY A 447 10.84 -28.10 17.23
CA GLY A 447 12.12 -28.72 16.85
C GLY A 447 12.93 -27.97 15.80
N GLY A 448 12.45 -26.82 15.31
CA GLY A 448 13.19 -26.01 14.33
C GLY A 448 14.59 -25.61 14.82
N PRO A 449 15.60 -25.53 13.93
CA PRO A 449 16.98 -25.26 14.30
C PRO A 449 17.06 -23.99 15.16
N ARG A 450 17.66 -24.14 16.35
CA ARG A 450 17.90 -23.04 17.30
C ARG A 450 18.98 -22.09 16.80
#